data_AF-D8LC37-F1
#
_entry.id   AF-D8LC37-F1
#
_cell.length_a   1.000
_cell.length_b   1.000
_cell.length_c   1.000
_cell.angle_alpha   90.00
_cell.angle_beta   90.00
_cell.angle_gamma   90.00
#
_symmetry.space_group_name_H-M   'P 1'
#
loop_
_entity.id
_entity.type
_entity.pdbx_description
1 polymer ?
#
loop_
_entity_poly.entity_id
_entity_poly.type
_entity_poly.pdbx_seq_one_letter_code
_entity_poly.pdbx_strand_id
1 'polypeptide(L)'
;MSQVRCWDPELSSWTSEGIEEAEWQPAKRVVRVHTTRVGAIAVVQDRARDLSYLSWRLTPIYDPDPLSEGVEGIDDDNGDAIDLSGNSTPEAELQLETPRFVIRLRIRGTKCRLLGPDLPELRGLLNAPSMGAGRLIMELERAGICLSPRDEDAARAVSFVGDNASNGGSDSGGNAHGGEMRQSGDDPDNESNNSRKGVTVKDRVLEETLCREVASVAAAFEIKSSRWNGTVGDGRAVFEVRETGAFTGGDGDSIDFKTTIMELDEVSDSAHDAPDVGLAPCPVKCALINGGADGGSGASVGHGGGKSELDTTRLPAEETHAYLLKCLSMTSCAEATERAQQSCCRFRKAVEQLLRITRPFSFS
;
A
#
# COMPACT_ATOMS: atom_id res chain seq x y z
N MET A 1 -12.51 -12.91 11.88
CA MET A 1 -12.28 -13.28 13.30
C MET A 1 -11.38 -14.51 13.33
N SER A 2 -10.44 -14.63 14.27
CA SER A 2 -9.64 -15.85 14.41
C SER A 2 -10.53 -16.99 14.92
N GLN A 3 -10.36 -18.21 14.41
CA GLN A 3 -11.20 -19.37 14.72
C GLN A 3 -10.31 -20.53 15.17
N VAL A 4 -10.80 -21.38 16.08
CA VAL A 4 -10.14 -22.65 16.36
C VAL A 4 -10.59 -23.66 15.32
N ARG A 5 -9.64 -24.37 14.72
CA ARG A 5 -9.92 -25.43 13.76
C ARG A 5 -9.06 -26.66 14.01
N CYS A 6 -9.57 -27.82 13.60
CA CYS A 6 -8.84 -29.08 13.56
C CYS A 6 -8.38 -29.36 12.13
N TRP A 7 -7.19 -29.91 11.95
CA TRP A 7 -6.72 -30.40 10.66
C TRP A 7 -7.44 -31.69 10.30
N ASP A 8 -8.02 -31.76 9.11
CA ASP A 8 -8.60 -32.95 8.53
C ASP A 8 -7.63 -33.56 7.48
N PRO A 9 -7.03 -34.73 7.75
CA PRO A 9 -6.07 -35.32 6.83
C PRO A 9 -6.71 -35.83 5.53
N GLU A 10 -7.99 -36.19 5.54
CA GLU A 10 -8.68 -36.71 4.34
C GLU A 10 -8.97 -35.57 3.36
N LEU A 11 -9.40 -34.43 3.89
CA LEU A 11 -9.66 -33.23 3.09
C LEU A 11 -8.41 -32.38 2.87
N SER A 12 -7.29 -32.69 3.55
CA SER A 12 -6.08 -31.86 3.60
C SER A 12 -6.40 -30.39 3.86
N SER A 13 -7.29 -30.12 4.83
CA SER A 13 -7.80 -28.77 5.10
C SER A 13 -8.17 -28.57 6.57
N TRP A 14 -8.35 -27.30 6.97
CA TRP A 14 -8.77 -26.92 8.33
C TRP A 14 -10.29 -26.86 8.45
N THR A 15 -10.86 -27.68 9.33
CA THR A 15 -12.31 -27.77 9.57
C THR A 15 -12.69 -27.31 10.98
N SER A 16 -13.92 -26.83 11.14
CA SER A 16 -14.55 -26.52 12.43
C SER A 16 -15.39 -27.69 12.98
N GLU A 17 -15.44 -28.82 12.27
CA GLU A 17 -16.21 -29.99 12.71
C GLU A 17 -15.66 -30.57 14.02
N GLY A 18 -16.54 -30.77 14.99
CA GLY A 18 -16.20 -31.29 16.32
C GLY A 18 -15.49 -30.28 17.23
N ILE A 19 -15.45 -29.00 16.86
CA ILE A 19 -14.97 -27.89 17.69
C ILE A 19 -16.18 -27.11 18.23
N GLU A 20 -16.35 -27.09 19.54
CA GLU A 20 -17.45 -26.44 20.24
C GLU A 20 -16.93 -25.47 21.33
N GLU A 21 -17.75 -24.50 21.72
CA GLU A 21 -17.49 -23.59 22.86
C GLU A 21 -16.11 -22.90 22.84
N ALA A 22 -15.64 -22.46 21.67
CA ALA A 22 -14.37 -21.76 21.56
C ALA A 22 -14.43 -20.37 22.21
N GLU A 23 -13.72 -20.18 23.33
CA GLU A 23 -13.65 -18.94 24.10
C GLU A 23 -12.21 -18.38 24.07
N TRP A 24 -12.05 -17.13 23.62
CA TRP A 24 -10.78 -16.41 23.69
C TRP A 24 -10.69 -15.56 24.96
N GLN A 25 -9.65 -15.78 25.76
CA GLN A 25 -9.36 -14.99 26.96
C GLN A 25 -8.20 -14.03 26.69
N PRO A 26 -8.46 -12.79 26.23
CA PRO A 26 -7.42 -11.87 25.73
C PRO A 26 -6.36 -11.52 26.77
N ALA A 27 -6.78 -11.34 28.03
CA ALA A 27 -5.86 -10.99 29.13
C ALA A 27 -4.79 -12.06 29.40
N LYS A 28 -5.13 -13.34 29.18
CA LYS A 28 -4.22 -14.48 29.40
C LYS A 28 -3.59 -14.98 28.11
N ARG A 29 -4.07 -14.51 26.96
CA ARG A 29 -3.75 -15.04 25.64
C ARG A 29 -4.00 -16.56 25.55
N VAL A 30 -5.10 -17.02 26.14
CA VAL A 30 -5.50 -18.44 26.18
C VAL A 30 -6.80 -18.62 25.40
N VAL A 31 -6.83 -19.61 24.51
CA VAL A 31 -8.08 -20.11 23.93
C VAL A 31 -8.52 -21.36 24.69
N ARG A 32 -9.79 -21.41 25.07
CA ARG A 32 -10.44 -22.62 25.57
C ARG A 32 -11.34 -23.16 24.49
N VAL A 33 -11.37 -24.48 24.33
CA VAL A 33 -12.15 -25.15 23.30
C VAL A 33 -12.61 -26.51 23.84
N HIS A 34 -13.85 -26.88 23.56
CA HIS A 34 -14.33 -28.24 23.69
C HIS A 34 -14.18 -28.94 22.35
N THR A 35 -13.59 -30.14 22.32
CA THR A 35 -13.38 -30.87 21.06
C THR A 35 -13.72 -32.35 21.22
N THR A 36 -14.44 -32.89 20.24
CA THR A 36 -14.70 -34.33 20.12
C THR A 36 -13.71 -35.03 19.19
N ARG A 37 -12.88 -34.26 18.44
CA ARG A 37 -11.83 -34.79 17.57
C ARG A 37 -10.47 -34.80 18.27
N VAL A 38 -9.70 -35.84 18.00
CA VAL A 38 -8.28 -35.97 18.38
C VAL A 38 -7.44 -35.67 17.14
N GLY A 39 -6.55 -34.69 17.20
CA GLY A 39 -5.74 -34.29 16.05
C GLY A 39 -4.96 -32.99 16.27
N ALA A 40 -4.40 -32.44 15.19
CA ALA A 40 -3.75 -31.14 15.21
C ALA A 40 -4.81 -30.04 15.28
N ILE A 41 -4.73 -29.20 16.31
CA ILE A 41 -5.65 -28.08 16.54
C ILE A 41 -4.84 -26.79 16.43
N ALA A 42 -5.39 -25.79 15.75
CA ALA A 42 -4.77 -24.48 15.63
C ALA A 42 -5.79 -23.36 15.72
N VAL A 43 -5.30 -22.18 16.13
CA VAL A 43 -6.01 -20.92 15.91
C VAL A 43 -5.67 -20.47 14.50
N VAL A 44 -6.65 -20.50 13.60
CA VAL A 44 -6.52 -20.05 12.23
C VAL A 44 -7.06 -18.63 12.07
N GLN A 45 -6.44 -17.86 11.19
CA GLN A 45 -6.87 -16.52 10.82
C GLN A 45 -7.03 -16.46 9.30
N ASP A 46 -8.05 -15.76 8.83
CA ASP A 46 -8.20 -15.52 7.40
C ASP A 46 -7.04 -14.64 6.90
N ARG A 47 -6.39 -15.08 5.82
CA ARG A 47 -5.28 -14.37 5.17
C ARG A 47 -5.74 -13.03 4.60
N ALA A 48 -6.99 -12.92 4.18
CA ALA A 48 -7.57 -11.68 3.66
C ALA A 48 -7.99 -10.69 4.76
N ARG A 49 -7.78 -11.00 6.04
CA ARG A 49 -8.23 -10.15 7.16
C ARG A 49 -7.60 -8.76 7.16
N ASP A 50 -6.37 -8.65 6.68
CA ASP A 50 -5.62 -7.40 6.62
C ASP A 50 -5.72 -6.75 5.21
N LEU A 51 -6.63 -7.25 4.35
CA LEU A 51 -6.89 -6.80 2.98
C LEU A 51 -8.36 -6.34 2.83
N SER A 52 -8.67 -5.47 1.86
CA SER A 52 -7.74 -4.69 1.02
C SER A 52 -6.98 -3.66 1.85
N TYR A 53 -5.84 -3.19 1.35
CA TYR A 53 -5.22 -1.98 1.86
C TYR A 53 -6.19 -0.81 1.67
N LEU A 54 -6.27 0.06 2.68
CA LEU A 54 -7.02 1.31 2.61
C LEU A 54 -6.23 2.38 1.86
N SER A 55 -4.91 2.38 2.07
CA SER A 55 -3.95 3.24 1.38
C SER A 55 -2.55 2.64 1.48
N TRP A 56 -1.64 3.11 0.63
CA TRP A 56 -0.22 2.88 0.80
C TRP A 56 0.59 4.09 0.37
N ARG A 57 1.81 4.20 0.90
CA ARG A 57 2.74 5.28 0.61
C ARG A 57 4.17 4.77 0.66
N LEU A 58 4.98 5.22 -0.30
CA LEU A 58 6.41 5.00 -0.37
C LEU A 58 7.09 6.37 -0.35
N THR A 59 7.79 6.67 0.73
CA THR A 59 8.42 7.98 0.97
C THR A 59 9.93 7.82 1.07
N PRO A 60 10.74 8.50 0.25
CA PRO A 60 12.18 8.52 0.43
C PRO A 60 12.52 9.20 1.77
N ILE A 61 13.42 8.61 2.54
CA ILE A 61 13.92 9.16 3.80
C ILE A 61 15.23 9.87 3.52
N TYR A 62 15.34 11.11 3.98
CA TYR A 62 16.60 11.83 4.06
C TYR A 62 17.11 11.80 5.49
N ASP A 63 18.30 11.21 5.69
CA ASP A 63 19.03 11.34 6.93
C ASP A 63 20.11 12.42 6.76
N PRO A 64 19.92 13.63 7.31
CA PRO A 64 20.87 14.72 7.18
C PRO A 64 22.15 14.50 7.99
N ASP A 65 22.19 13.53 8.91
CA ASP A 65 23.32 13.31 9.80
C ASP A 65 24.07 12.00 9.50
N PRO A 66 24.96 11.99 8.49
CA PRO A 66 25.77 10.82 8.16
C PRO A 66 26.77 10.45 9.27
N LEU A 67 26.91 11.26 10.33
CA LEU A 67 27.85 11.03 11.43
C LEU A 67 27.23 10.28 12.62
N SER A 68 25.91 10.03 12.60
CA SER A 68 25.17 9.54 13.78
C SER A 68 25.26 8.02 14.02
N GLU A 69 25.61 7.22 13.01
CA GLU A 69 25.77 5.77 13.20
C GLU A 69 27.25 5.44 13.35
N GLY A 70 27.68 5.30 14.60
CA GLY A 70 28.93 4.64 14.95
C GLY A 70 28.97 3.28 14.26
N VAL A 71 29.79 3.19 13.21
CA VAL A 71 30.02 1.99 12.41
C VAL A 71 30.54 0.91 13.35
N GLU A 72 29.65 0.12 13.93
CA GLU A 72 30.02 -1.18 14.45
C GLU A 72 30.41 -2.01 13.23
N GLY A 73 31.71 -2.12 13.00
CA GLY A 73 32.32 -2.93 11.96
C GLY A 73 31.89 -4.38 12.13
N ILE A 74 30.79 -4.73 11.49
CA ILE A 74 30.40 -6.11 11.30
C ILE A 74 31.19 -6.57 10.09
N ASP A 75 32.21 -7.38 10.37
CA ASP A 75 32.92 -8.19 9.38
C ASP A 75 31.91 -9.16 8.75
N ASP A 76 31.13 -8.69 7.79
CA ASP A 76 30.37 -9.57 6.90
C ASP A 76 31.42 -10.29 6.03
N ASP A 77 31.75 -11.51 6.44
CA ASP A 77 32.69 -12.49 5.84
C ASP A 77 32.34 -12.88 4.38
N ASN A 78 31.43 -12.15 3.74
CA ASN A 78 31.00 -12.35 2.35
C ASN A 78 31.78 -11.50 1.32
N GLY A 79 32.81 -10.76 1.73
CA GLY A 79 33.73 -10.10 0.80
C GLY A 79 33.09 -9.06 -0.12
N ASP A 80 31.91 -8.55 0.23
CA ASP A 80 31.27 -7.45 -0.49
C ASP A 80 31.99 -6.16 -0.09
N ALA A 81 32.82 -5.64 -0.99
CA ALA A 81 33.57 -4.40 -0.78
C ALA A 81 32.65 -3.28 -0.29
N ILE A 82 32.94 -2.77 0.91
CA ILE A 82 32.27 -1.62 1.49
C ILE A 82 32.50 -0.44 0.55
N ASP A 83 31.42 0.15 0.06
CA ASP A 83 31.48 1.33 -0.80
C ASP A 83 31.88 2.53 0.08
N LEU A 84 33.19 2.83 0.10
CA LEU A 84 33.77 3.93 0.87
C LEU A 84 33.49 5.31 0.26
N SER A 85 32.62 5.41 -0.77
CA SER A 85 32.40 6.66 -1.52
C SER A 85 31.72 7.79 -0.74
N GLY A 86 31.37 7.61 0.54
CA GLY A 86 30.80 8.66 1.38
C GLY A 86 29.40 9.13 0.94
N ASN A 87 28.82 8.52 -0.10
CA ASN A 87 27.45 8.76 -0.51
C ASN A 87 26.50 8.09 0.49
N SER A 88 25.54 8.86 1.00
CA SER A 88 24.47 8.33 1.84
C SER A 88 23.73 7.23 1.08
N THR A 89 23.57 6.07 1.72
CA THR A 89 22.79 4.99 1.13
C THR A 89 21.35 5.45 1.03
N PRO A 90 20.69 5.35 -0.15
CA PRO A 90 19.30 5.76 -0.28
C PRO A 90 18.41 4.94 0.66
N GLU A 91 17.44 5.62 1.25
CA GLU A 91 16.48 5.04 2.17
C GLU A 91 15.05 5.41 1.79
N ALA A 92 14.11 4.55 2.14
CA ALA A 92 12.69 4.82 1.98
C ALA A 92 11.87 4.17 3.08
N GLU A 93 10.69 4.70 3.33
CA GLU A 93 9.65 4.13 4.17
C GLU A 93 8.49 3.66 3.31
N LEU A 94 8.13 2.38 3.41
CA LEU A 94 6.88 1.86 2.89
C LEU A 94 5.85 1.80 4.02
N GLN A 95 4.79 2.58 3.90
CA GLN A 95 3.64 2.58 4.77
C GLN A 95 2.46 1.87 4.08
N LEU A 96 1.90 0.86 4.75
CA LEU A 96 0.72 0.12 4.31
C LEU A 96 -0.39 0.29 5.34
N GLU A 97 -1.48 0.94 4.96
CA GLU A 97 -2.66 1.06 5.80
C GLU A 97 -3.59 -0.11 5.53
N THR A 98 -3.73 -1.01 6.50
CA THR A 98 -4.65 -2.14 6.47
C THR A 98 -5.95 -1.77 7.23
N PRO A 99 -7.01 -2.58 7.16
CA PRO A 99 -8.22 -2.35 7.95
C PRO A 99 -8.00 -2.35 9.47
N ARG A 100 -6.88 -2.87 9.96
CA ARG A 100 -6.61 -3.04 11.41
C ARG A 100 -5.46 -2.18 11.93
N PHE A 101 -4.49 -1.87 11.09
CA PHE A 101 -3.26 -1.19 11.51
C PHE A 101 -2.52 -0.56 10.32
N VAL A 102 -1.67 0.40 10.66
CA VAL A 102 -0.69 0.99 9.74
C VAL A 102 0.66 0.30 9.97
N ILE A 103 1.11 -0.46 8.97
CA ILE A 103 2.44 -1.07 8.96
C ILE A 103 3.42 -0.07 8.34
N ARG A 104 4.56 0.16 8.99
CA ARG A 104 5.63 1.02 8.48
C ARG A 104 6.93 0.23 8.38
N LEU A 105 7.53 0.22 7.20
CA LEU A 105 8.74 -0.55 6.89
C LEU A 105 9.82 0.40 6.40
N ARG A 106 10.96 0.48 7.10
CA ARG A 106 12.15 1.19 6.62
C ARG A 106 12.94 0.29 5.68
N ILE A 107 13.43 0.85 4.59
CA ILE A 107 14.21 0.18 3.55
C ILE A 107 15.55 0.90 3.44
N ARG A 108 16.66 0.18 3.62
CA ARG A 108 18.03 0.70 3.49
C ARG A 108 18.91 -0.33 2.80
N GLY A 109 19.42 -0.01 1.62
CA GLY A 109 20.17 -0.97 0.80
C GLY A 109 19.35 -2.24 0.54
N THR A 110 19.85 -3.41 0.94
CA THR A 110 19.13 -4.70 0.78
C THR A 110 18.27 -5.11 1.99
N LYS A 111 18.23 -4.28 3.02
CA LYS A 111 17.64 -4.62 4.31
C LYS A 111 16.38 -3.80 4.57
N CYS A 112 15.51 -4.38 5.37
CA CYS A 112 14.22 -3.84 5.76
C CYS A 112 14.07 -3.97 7.28
N ARG A 113 13.39 -3.01 7.89
CA ARG A 113 13.12 -3.00 9.34
C ARG A 113 11.68 -2.57 9.59
N LEU A 114 11.03 -3.21 10.56
CA LEU A 114 9.71 -2.79 11.03
C LEU A 114 9.83 -1.53 11.90
N LEU A 115 9.05 -0.49 11.60
CA LEU A 115 8.94 0.75 12.37
C LEU A 115 7.62 0.85 13.16
N GLY A 116 6.63 0.03 12.84
CA GLY A 116 5.33 -0.01 13.50
C GLY A 116 4.39 -1.01 12.81
N PRO A 117 3.28 -1.40 13.46
CA PRO A 117 2.70 -0.82 14.68
C PRO A 117 3.34 -1.33 15.98
N ASP A 118 3.14 -0.62 17.10
CA ASP A 118 3.54 -1.10 18.43
C ASP A 118 2.51 -2.10 18.97
N LEU A 119 2.69 -3.36 18.59
CA LEU A 119 1.91 -4.49 19.10
C LEU A 119 2.81 -5.39 19.96
N PRO A 120 2.30 -5.97 21.06
CA PRO A 120 3.14 -6.79 21.94
C PRO A 120 3.78 -7.99 21.22
N GLU A 121 3.08 -8.60 20.26
CA GLU A 121 3.57 -9.67 19.39
C GLU A 121 4.67 -9.22 18.41
N LEU A 122 4.76 -7.92 18.10
CA LEU A 122 5.77 -7.35 17.20
C LEU A 122 7.00 -6.79 17.93
N ARG A 123 7.01 -6.74 19.26
CA ARG A 123 8.14 -6.18 20.05
C ARG A 123 9.47 -6.83 19.73
N GLY A 124 9.48 -8.14 19.49
CA GLY A 124 10.70 -8.85 19.07
C GLY A 124 11.20 -8.36 17.71
N LEU A 125 10.29 -8.06 16.79
CA LEU A 125 10.60 -7.63 15.42
C LEU A 125 10.96 -6.13 15.33
N LEU A 126 10.33 -5.27 16.14
CA LEU A 126 10.66 -3.84 16.24
C LEU A 126 12.09 -3.60 16.75
N ASN A 127 12.53 -4.45 17.68
CA ASN A 127 13.88 -4.42 18.25
C ASN A 127 14.89 -5.27 17.46
N ALA A 128 14.44 -6.04 16.47
CA ALA A 128 15.32 -6.87 15.67
C ALA A 128 16.20 -6.02 14.73
N PRO A 129 17.41 -6.49 14.40
CA PRO A 129 18.22 -5.88 13.36
C PRO A 129 17.53 -5.96 11.99
N SER A 130 17.92 -5.06 11.09
CA SER A 130 17.40 -5.03 9.71
C SER A 130 17.66 -6.36 8.99
N MET A 131 16.67 -6.86 8.26
CA MET A 131 16.70 -8.17 7.60
C MET A 131 16.20 -8.09 6.16
N GLY A 132 16.35 -9.15 5.36
CA GLY A 132 15.84 -9.15 3.98
C GLY A 132 14.31 -9.07 3.92
N ALA A 133 13.77 -8.44 2.87
CA ALA A 133 12.33 -8.22 2.67
C ALA A 133 11.48 -9.49 2.90
N GLY A 134 11.82 -10.60 2.24
CA GLY A 134 11.07 -11.86 2.39
C GLY A 134 11.09 -12.42 3.81
N ARG A 135 12.21 -12.29 4.52
CA ARG A 135 12.30 -12.72 5.92
C ARG A 135 11.43 -11.83 6.82
N LEU A 136 11.45 -10.52 6.61
CA LEU A 136 10.63 -9.58 7.36
C LEU A 136 9.13 -9.88 7.20
N ILE A 137 8.68 -10.09 5.95
CA ILE A 137 7.27 -10.43 5.68
C ILE A 137 6.89 -11.79 6.30
N MET A 138 7.78 -12.79 6.26
CA MET A 138 7.55 -14.08 6.91
C MET A 138 7.44 -13.95 8.44
N GLU A 139 8.25 -13.12 9.10
CA GLU A 139 8.13 -12.87 10.55
C GLU A 139 6.85 -12.10 10.89
N LEU A 140 6.40 -11.17 10.03
CA LEU A 140 5.09 -10.52 10.18
C LEU A 140 3.94 -11.53 10.06
N GLU A 141 4.02 -12.45 9.10
CA GLU A 141 3.03 -13.52 8.92
C GLU A 141 2.98 -14.45 10.14
N ARG A 142 4.14 -14.79 10.72
CA ARG A 142 4.23 -15.54 12.00
C ARG A 142 3.62 -14.79 13.18
N ALA A 143 3.69 -13.46 13.17
CA ALA A 143 3.01 -12.61 14.14
C ALA A 143 1.51 -12.42 13.86
N GLY A 144 0.96 -13.08 12.83
CA GLY A 144 -0.45 -13.04 12.48
C GLY A 144 -0.87 -11.84 11.62
N ILE A 145 0.10 -11.21 10.92
CA ILE A 145 -0.12 -10.11 9.98
C ILE A 145 0.23 -10.58 8.57
N CYS A 146 -0.78 -10.74 7.72
CA CYS A 146 -0.57 -11.26 6.36
C CYS A 146 -0.40 -10.12 5.36
N LEU A 147 0.82 -9.92 4.88
CA LEU A 147 1.16 -8.92 3.84
C LEU A 147 1.64 -9.56 2.53
N SER A 148 1.30 -10.82 2.29
CA SER A 148 1.70 -11.59 1.10
C SER A 148 0.48 -12.09 0.32
N PRO A 149 -0.36 -11.18 -0.19
CA PRO A 149 -1.62 -11.56 -0.81
C PRO A 149 -1.41 -12.36 -2.11
N ARG A 150 -2.33 -13.31 -2.36
CA ARG A 150 -2.44 -14.10 -3.59
C ARG A 150 -3.72 -13.70 -4.33
N ASP A 151 -3.82 -14.05 -5.60
CA ASP A 151 -5.01 -13.74 -6.41
C ASP A 151 -6.31 -14.28 -5.77
N GLU A 152 -6.23 -15.46 -5.14
CA GLU A 152 -7.33 -16.10 -4.38
C GLU A 152 -7.77 -15.31 -3.14
N ASP A 153 -6.94 -14.40 -2.63
CA ASP A 153 -7.27 -13.54 -1.49
C ASP A 153 -8.13 -12.34 -1.95
N ALA A 154 -8.12 -11.97 -3.23
CA ALA A 154 -8.87 -10.81 -3.74
C ALA A 154 -10.40 -10.99 -3.62
N ALA A 155 -10.91 -12.18 -3.90
CA ALA A 155 -12.33 -12.50 -3.74
C ALA A 155 -12.81 -12.41 -2.27
N ARG A 156 -11.89 -12.57 -1.30
CA ARG A 156 -12.18 -12.55 0.14
C ARG A 156 -11.97 -11.18 0.79
N ALA A 157 -11.18 -10.32 0.17
CA ALA A 157 -10.88 -8.98 0.68
C ALA A 157 -12.10 -8.03 0.66
N VAL A 158 -13.16 -8.36 -0.09
CA VAL A 158 -14.33 -7.48 -0.32
C VAL A 158 -15.31 -7.44 0.88
N SER A 159 -15.24 -8.40 1.82
CA SER A 159 -16.37 -8.69 2.72
C SER A 159 -16.34 -8.07 4.12
N PHE A 160 -15.29 -7.35 4.53
CA PHE A 160 -15.07 -7.06 5.97
C PHE A 160 -15.47 -5.67 6.49
N VAL A 161 -16.00 -4.78 5.66
CA VAL A 161 -16.20 -3.37 6.04
C VAL A 161 -17.60 -3.06 6.60
N GLY A 162 -18.54 -4.00 6.54
CA GLY A 162 -19.97 -3.73 6.73
C GLY A 162 -20.51 -3.51 8.15
N ASP A 163 -19.95 -4.14 9.20
CA ASP A 163 -20.78 -4.36 10.41
C ASP A 163 -20.32 -3.66 11.70
N ASN A 164 -19.18 -2.96 11.71
CA ASN A 164 -18.58 -2.50 12.98
C ASN A 164 -18.68 -0.98 13.26
N ALA A 165 -19.35 -0.20 12.40
CA ALA A 165 -19.47 1.26 12.58
C ALA A 165 -20.73 1.71 13.34
N SER A 166 -21.64 0.80 13.72
CA SER A 166 -22.98 1.18 14.23
C SER A 166 -23.23 0.93 15.73
N ASN A 167 -22.24 0.53 16.54
CA ASN A 167 -22.51 0.14 17.95
C ASN A 167 -21.80 0.98 19.04
N GLY A 168 -21.54 2.26 18.78
CA GLY A 168 -20.92 3.21 19.73
C GLY A 168 -21.88 4.21 20.39
N GLY A 169 -23.20 4.01 20.29
CA GLY A 169 -24.21 4.95 20.78
C GLY A 169 -25.06 4.38 21.91
N SER A 170 -24.47 4.16 23.10
CA SER A 170 -25.24 3.99 24.33
C SER A 170 -24.84 5.06 25.35
N ASP A 171 -25.59 6.15 25.29
CA ASP A 171 -26.36 6.69 26.42
C ASP A 171 -25.61 6.94 27.74
N SER A 172 -25.36 8.22 28.07
CA SER A 172 -25.73 8.83 29.36
C SER A 172 -25.23 10.27 29.47
N GLY A 173 -26.17 11.23 29.58
CA GLY A 173 -25.82 12.62 29.89
C GLY A 173 -26.97 13.60 29.67
N GLY A 174 -28.04 13.48 30.46
CA GLY A 174 -29.14 14.43 30.44
C GLY A 174 -28.68 15.85 30.77
N ASN A 175 -29.14 16.82 29.97
CA ASN A 175 -29.17 18.21 30.41
C ASN A 175 -30.45 18.87 29.88
N ALA A 176 -31.37 19.14 30.81
CA ALA A 176 -32.60 19.85 30.54
C ALA A 176 -32.30 21.36 30.57
N HIS A 177 -32.37 22.05 29.43
CA HIS A 177 -32.65 23.48 29.34
C HIS A 177 -33.31 23.78 27.99
N GLY A 178 -34.49 24.39 28.03
CA GLY A 178 -35.33 24.65 26.87
C GLY A 178 -34.83 25.81 26.01
N GLY A 179 -35.13 25.74 24.72
CA GLY A 179 -34.85 26.82 23.77
C GLY A 179 -35.11 26.42 22.31
N GLU A 180 -36.25 26.87 21.80
CA GLU A 180 -36.56 27.17 20.40
C GLU A 180 -36.58 26.06 19.32
N MET A 181 -37.82 25.81 18.93
CA MET A 181 -38.34 25.12 17.76
C MET A 181 -37.74 25.65 16.44
N ARG A 182 -36.80 24.90 15.85
CA ARG A 182 -36.46 25.01 14.42
C ARG A 182 -36.86 23.71 13.72
N GLN A 183 -37.61 23.86 12.64
CA GLN A 183 -38.22 22.80 11.85
C GLN A 183 -37.15 21.82 11.35
N SER A 184 -37.30 20.59 11.81
CA SER A 184 -36.71 19.36 11.29
C SER A 184 -37.15 19.13 9.85
N GLY A 185 -36.28 19.44 8.90
CA GLY A 185 -36.32 18.88 7.56
C GLY A 185 -35.55 17.57 7.59
N ASP A 186 -36.27 16.46 7.47
CA ASP A 186 -35.69 15.15 7.18
C ASP A 186 -35.10 15.23 5.77
N ASP A 187 -33.78 15.34 5.66
CA ASP A 187 -33.03 15.18 4.39
C ASP A 187 -32.63 13.69 4.25
N PRO A 188 -33.35 12.88 3.47
CA PRO A 188 -33.09 11.43 3.32
C PRO A 188 -31.88 11.07 2.44
N ASP A 189 -31.03 12.03 2.03
CA ASP A 189 -30.06 11.80 0.94
C ASP A 189 -28.58 11.76 1.37
N ASN A 190 -28.26 11.73 2.68
CA ASN A 190 -26.87 11.71 3.15
C ASN A 190 -26.33 10.31 3.51
N GLU A 191 -26.86 9.26 2.88
CA GLU A 191 -26.17 7.98 2.78
C GLU A 191 -25.43 7.96 1.44
N SER A 192 -24.29 8.66 1.39
CA SER A 192 -23.25 8.41 0.38
C SER A 192 -22.73 6.98 0.60
N ASN A 193 -23.50 6.03 0.06
CA ASN A 193 -23.32 4.61 0.13
C ASN A 193 -22.02 4.28 -0.62
N ASN A 194 -20.92 4.38 0.12
CA ASN A 194 -19.57 4.11 -0.32
C ASN A 194 -19.41 2.59 -0.41
N SER A 195 -20.21 1.98 -1.30
CA SER A 195 -20.14 0.57 -1.67
C SER A 195 -18.72 0.35 -2.20
N ARG A 196 -17.85 -0.09 -1.30
CA ARG A 196 -16.43 -0.31 -1.61
C ARG A 196 -16.40 -1.34 -2.72
N LYS A 197 -15.94 -0.89 -3.89
CA LYS A 197 -15.72 -1.74 -5.05
C LYS A 197 -14.71 -2.82 -4.66
N GLY A 198 -14.92 -4.03 -5.18
CA GLY A 198 -14.07 -5.17 -4.89
C GLY A 198 -12.62 -4.95 -5.30
N VAL A 199 -11.73 -5.80 -4.79
CA VAL A 199 -10.31 -5.81 -5.15
C VAL A 199 -10.16 -6.25 -6.60
N THR A 200 -9.46 -5.46 -7.42
CA THR A 200 -9.14 -5.78 -8.81
C THR A 200 -7.68 -6.17 -8.90
N VAL A 201 -7.42 -7.48 -9.07
CA VAL A 201 -6.08 -8.00 -9.29
C VAL A 201 -5.55 -7.47 -10.62
N LYS A 202 -4.37 -6.84 -10.62
CA LYS A 202 -3.78 -6.30 -11.83
C LYS A 202 -3.19 -7.40 -12.71
N ASP A 203 -3.12 -7.12 -14.01
CA ASP A 203 -2.36 -7.97 -14.91
C ASP A 203 -0.92 -8.15 -14.40
N ARG A 204 -0.41 -9.37 -14.52
CA ARG A 204 0.89 -9.73 -13.95
C ARG A 204 2.05 -8.99 -14.63
N VAL A 205 2.00 -8.80 -15.95
CA VAL A 205 3.05 -8.07 -16.70
C VAL A 205 3.03 -6.61 -16.28
N LEU A 206 1.84 -6.02 -16.14
CA LEU A 206 1.66 -4.67 -15.64
C LEU A 206 2.22 -4.52 -14.22
N GLU A 207 1.82 -5.38 -13.29
CA GLU A 207 2.23 -5.31 -11.88
C GLU A 207 3.74 -5.52 -11.68
N GLU A 208 4.34 -6.47 -12.40
CA GLU A 208 5.79 -6.69 -12.37
C GLU A 208 6.57 -5.48 -12.90
N THR A 209 6.03 -4.80 -13.92
CA THR A 209 6.62 -3.59 -14.49
C THR A 209 6.44 -2.38 -13.57
N LEU A 210 5.24 -2.21 -13.00
CA LEU A 210 4.94 -1.19 -11.98
C LEU A 210 5.93 -1.25 -10.82
N CYS A 211 6.12 -2.45 -10.23
CA CYS A 211 7.04 -2.63 -9.11
C CYS A 211 8.47 -2.21 -9.46
N ARG A 212 8.94 -2.53 -10.67
CA ARG A 212 10.28 -2.18 -11.16
C ARG A 212 10.42 -0.68 -11.39
N GLU A 213 9.46 -0.07 -12.07
CA GLU A 213 9.49 1.35 -12.42
C GLU A 213 9.37 2.22 -11.17
N VAL A 214 8.44 1.91 -10.26
CA VAL A 214 8.30 2.60 -8.96
C VAL A 214 9.56 2.46 -8.11
N ALA A 215 10.15 1.26 -8.04
CA ALA A 215 11.41 1.06 -7.34
C ALA A 215 12.57 1.88 -7.94
N SER A 216 12.56 2.13 -9.26
CA SER A 216 13.60 2.92 -9.92
C SER A 216 13.60 4.40 -9.54
N VAL A 217 12.45 4.93 -9.11
CA VAL A 217 12.28 6.34 -8.73
C VAL A 217 12.15 6.55 -7.22
N ALA A 218 12.04 5.48 -6.44
CA ALA A 218 11.77 5.50 -5.00
C ALA A 218 12.80 6.27 -4.14
N ALA A 219 14.00 6.54 -4.66
CA ALA A 219 15.02 7.32 -3.95
C ALA A 219 14.78 8.84 -4.02
N ALA A 220 13.91 9.31 -4.91
CA ALA A 220 13.71 10.74 -5.17
C ALA A 220 12.24 11.18 -5.13
N PHE A 221 11.31 10.24 -5.25
CA PHE A 221 9.89 10.53 -5.40
C PHE A 221 9.08 9.88 -4.28
N GLU A 222 8.16 10.65 -3.71
CA GLU A 222 7.10 10.14 -2.84
C GLU A 222 5.94 9.64 -3.71
N ILE A 223 5.49 8.42 -3.45
CA ILE A 223 4.45 7.74 -4.23
C ILE A 223 3.38 7.23 -3.28
N LYS A 224 2.09 7.39 -3.61
CA LYS A 224 0.99 6.88 -2.79
C LYS A 224 -0.13 6.29 -3.65
N SER A 225 -0.94 5.44 -3.05
CA SER A 225 -2.16 4.87 -3.66
C SER A 225 -3.10 5.94 -4.19
N SER A 226 -3.71 5.71 -5.34
CA SER A 226 -4.86 6.47 -5.82
C SER A 226 -6.16 5.72 -5.54
N ARG A 227 -7.22 6.44 -5.13
CA ARG A 227 -8.56 5.86 -4.94
C ARG A 227 -9.15 5.24 -6.21
N TRP A 228 -8.67 5.65 -7.38
CA TRP A 228 -9.15 5.18 -8.67
C TRP A 228 -8.62 3.80 -9.03
N ASN A 229 -7.58 3.34 -8.33
CA ASN A 229 -6.85 2.13 -8.69
C ASN A 229 -7.75 0.88 -8.73
N GLY A 230 -8.67 0.72 -7.78
CA GLY A 230 -9.67 -0.37 -7.79
C GLY A 230 -10.74 -0.27 -8.88
N THR A 231 -10.75 0.80 -9.68
CA THR A 231 -11.83 1.10 -10.65
C THR A 231 -11.39 1.15 -12.09
N VAL A 232 -10.09 1.28 -12.36
CA VAL A 232 -9.52 1.41 -13.71
C VAL A 232 -9.33 0.09 -14.46
N GLY A 233 -9.75 -1.03 -13.87
CA GLY A 233 -9.56 -2.37 -14.43
C GLY A 233 -8.22 -3.01 -14.04
N ASP A 234 -7.94 -4.18 -14.59
CA ASP A 234 -6.74 -4.98 -14.33
C ASP A 234 -5.55 -4.58 -15.22
N GLY A 235 -5.82 -4.13 -16.45
CA GLY A 235 -4.82 -3.64 -17.41
C GLY A 235 -4.34 -2.19 -17.20
N ARG A 236 -4.80 -1.50 -16.14
CA ARG A 236 -4.39 -0.14 -15.78
C ARG A 236 -4.14 -0.02 -14.28
N ALA A 237 -3.21 0.82 -13.88
CA ALA A 237 -2.98 1.20 -12.49
C ALA A 237 -2.80 2.71 -12.38
N VAL A 238 -3.32 3.28 -11.28
CA VAL A 238 -3.24 4.72 -11.02
C VAL A 238 -2.64 4.93 -9.64
N PHE A 239 -1.69 5.85 -9.56
CA PHE A 239 -1.08 6.26 -8.31
C PHE A 239 -0.72 7.74 -8.38
N GLU A 240 -0.46 8.32 -7.22
CA GLU A 240 -0.06 9.70 -7.10
C GLU A 240 1.43 9.76 -6.81
N VAL A 241 2.13 10.69 -7.45
CA VAL A 241 3.57 10.89 -7.30
C VAL A 241 3.92 12.36 -7.15
N ARG A 242 4.90 12.66 -6.30
CA ARG A 242 5.53 13.98 -6.21
C ARG A 242 7.01 13.85 -5.95
N GLU A 243 7.73 14.92 -6.26
CA GLU A 243 9.10 15.06 -5.76
C GLU A 243 9.09 15.16 -4.25
N THR A 244 10.03 14.50 -3.59
CA THR A 244 10.14 14.64 -2.14
C THR A 244 10.67 16.02 -1.77
N GLY A 245 9.95 16.69 -0.87
CA GLY A 245 10.39 17.96 -0.29
C GLY A 245 11.64 17.83 0.58
N ALA A 246 12.06 16.59 0.91
CA ALA A 246 13.22 16.34 1.76
C ALA A 246 14.54 16.94 1.22
N PHE A 247 14.62 17.23 -0.07
CA PHE A 247 15.84 17.76 -0.70
C PHE A 247 15.70 19.17 -1.27
N THR A 248 14.48 19.61 -1.58
CA THR A 248 14.28 20.92 -2.21
C THR A 248 14.37 22.08 -1.21
N GLY A 249 14.49 21.79 0.09
CA GLY A 249 14.55 22.80 1.15
C GLY A 249 13.28 23.65 1.29
N GLY A 250 12.25 23.35 0.50
CA GLY A 250 10.94 23.96 0.59
C GLY A 250 10.09 23.24 1.62
N ASP A 251 9.09 23.94 2.15
CA ASP A 251 8.03 23.30 2.94
C ASP A 251 7.41 22.20 2.08
N GLY A 252 7.60 20.93 2.45
CA GLY A 252 7.26 19.76 1.65
C GLY A 252 5.77 19.63 1.27
N ASP A 253 4.93 20.53 1.80
CA ASP A 253 3.51 20.67 1.48
C ASP A 253 3.25 21.56 0.26
N SER A 254 4.27 22.20 -0.30
CA SER A 254 4.14 23.10 -1.46
C SER A 254 4.10 22.39 -2.82
N ILE A 255 4.51 21.12 -2.89
CA ILE A 255 4.52 20.35 -4.14
C ILE A 255 3.31 19.41 -4.15
N ASP A 256 2.39 19.70 -5.07
CA ASP A 256 1.20 18.88 -5.30
C ASP A 256 1.56 17.51 -5.89
N PHE A 257 0.76 16.52 -5.52
CA PHE A 257 0.82 15.21 -6.14
C PHE A 257 0.29 15.28 -7.57
N LYS A 258 1.03 14.67 -8.50
CA LYS A 258 0.59 14.44 -9.86
C LYS A 258 0.02 13.03 -9.96
N THR A 259 -1.09 12.89 -10.67
CA THR A 259 -1.66 11.56 -10.91
C THR A 259 -0.95 10.93 -12.09
N THR A 260 -0.43 9.72 -11.88
CA THR A 260 0.21 8.91 -12.91
C THR A 260 -0.67 7.71 -13.22
N ILE A 261 -0.85 7.45 -14.50
CA ILE A 261 -1.43 6.21 -14.99
C ILE A 261 -0.34 5.37 -15.64
N MET A 262 -0.33 4.07 -15.32
CA MET A 262 0.43 3.07 -16.04
C MET A 262 -0.52 2.02 -16.58
N GLU A 263 -0.39 1.67 -17.85
CA GLU A 263 -1.34 0.80 -18.55
C GLU A 263 -0.62 -0.15 -19.52
N LEU A 264 -1.21 -1.32 -19.73
CA LEU A 264 -0.75 -2.20 -20.80
C LEU A 264 -0.88 -1.49 -22.14
N ASP A 265 0.09 -1.72 -23.01
CA ASP A 265 0.13 -1.08 -24.32
C ASP A 265 -1.15 -1.35 -25.12
N GLU A 266 -1.64 -2.59 -25.10
CA GLU A 266 -2.84 -3.05 -25.79
C GLU A 266 -4.15 -2.40 -25.31
N VAL A 267 -4.19 -1.91 -24.07
CA VAL A 267 -5.36 -1.21 -23.51
C VAL A 267 -5.17 0.32 -23.50
N SER A 268 -4.04 0.81 -24.00
CA SER A 268 -3.75 2.24 -24.01
C SER A 268 -4.56 2.99 -25.05
N ASP A 269 -4.95 4.22 -24.73
CA ASP A 269 -5.69 5.08 -25.67
C ASP A 269 -4.89 5.28 -26.98
N SER A 270 -3.56 5.34 -26.88
CA SER A 270 -2.70 5.44 -28.06
C SER A 270 -2.69 4.20 -28.96
N ALA A 271 -2.87 2.99 -28.41
CA ALA A 271 -3.00 1.79 -29.25
C ALA A 271 -4.39 1.74 -29.91
N HIS A 272 -5.42 2.20 -29.20
CA HIS A 272 -6.76 2.34 -29.75
C HIS A 272 -6.82 3.37 -30.89
N ASP A 273 -6.16 4.51 -30.73
CA ASP A 273 -6.21 5.62 -31.68
C ASP A 273 -5.27 5.43 -32.89
N ALA A 274 -4.27 4.55 -32.78
CA ALA A 274 -3.30 4.28 -33.83
C ALA A 274 -3.07 2.77 -34.04
N PRO A 275 -4.09 1.99 -34.43
CA PRO A 275 -4.03 0.53 -34.52
C PRO A 275 -2.98 0.02 -35.53
N ASP A 276 -2.63 0.84 -36.52
CA ASP A 276 -1.68 0.49 -37.59
C ASP A 276 -0.19 0.70 -37.21
N VAL A 277 0.09 1.34 -36.07
CA VAL A 277 1.47 1.64 -35.62
C VAL A 277 2.13 0.42 -34.95
N GLY A 278 1.34 -0.58 -34.60
CA GLY A 278 1.79 -1.77 -33.87
C GLY A 278 2.03 -1.51 -32.38
N LEU A 279 2.41 -2.57 -31.67
CA LEU A 279 2.68 -2.50 -30.24
C LEU A 279 4.07 -1.93 -29.95
N ALA A 280 4.18 -1.18 -28.86
CA ALA A 280 5.45 -0.67 -28.36
C ALA A 280 6.37 -1.83 -27.93
N PRO A 281 7.71 -1.65 -28.00
CA PRO A 281 8.66 -2.65 -27.51
C PRO A 281 8.53 -2.94 -26.01
N CYS A 282 7.96 -2.00 -25.24
CA CYS A 282 7.63 -2.18 -23.83
C CYS A 282 6.14 -2.49 -23.71
N PRO A 283 5.73 -3.52 -22.95
CA PRO A 283 4.33 -3.91 -22.82
C PRO A 283 3.50 -2.91 -21.99
N VAL A 284 4.13 -1.89 -21.39
CA VAL A 284 3.50 -0.92 -20.52
C VAL A 284 3.87 0.50 -20.95
N LYS A 285 2.89 1.38 -20.83
CA LYS A 285 2.97 2.82 -21.05
C LYS A 285 2.68 3.56 -19.75
N CYS A 286 3.30 4.73 -19.57
CA CYS A 286 3.06 5.60 -18.44
C CYS A 286 2.84 7.05 -18.90
N ALA A 287 1.94 7.77 -18.23
CA ALA A 287 1.62 9.16 -18.50
C ALA A 287 1.18 9.88 -17.22
N LEU A 288 1.38 11.20 -17.18
CA LEU A 288 0.78 12.08 -16.17
C LEU A 288 -0.58 12.57 -16.66
N ILE A 289 -1.59 12.53 -15.78
CA ILE A 289 -2.98 12.87 -16.07
C ILE A 289 -3.53 13.88 -15.05
N ASN A 290 -4.63 14.55 -15.40
CA ASN A 290 -5.30 15.53 -14.53
C ASN A 290 -5.86 14.91 -13.23
N GLY A 291 -6.17 13.61 -13.21
CA GLY A 291 -6.30 12.82 -11.98
C GLY A 291 -7.55 13.03 -11.11
N GLY A 292 -8.39 14.01 -11.43
CA GLY A 292 -9.55 14.38 -10.62
C GLY A 292 -9.16 15.12 -9.33
N ALA A 293 -9.97 16.10 -8.94
CA ALA A 293 -9.67 17.02 -7.84
C ALA A 293 -9.79 16.36 -6.46
N ASP A 294 -8.75 15.65 -6.01
CA ASP A 294 -8.65 15.15 -4.63
C ASP A 294 -7.55 15.84 -3.79
N GLY A 295 -6.68 16.63 -4.43
CA GLY A 295 -5.64 17.36 -3.73
C GLY A 295 -5.48 18.77 -4.29
N GLY A 296 -5.85 19.78 -3.52
CA GLY A 296 -5.41 21.16 -3.77
C GLY A 296 -6.44 22.10 -4.41
N SER A 297 -7.26 22.72 -3.56
CA SER A 297 -7.58 24.17 -3.53
C SER A 297 -8.08 24.93 -4.78
N GLY A 298 -8.34 24.27 -5.91
CA GLY A 298 -8.91 24.90 -7.10
C GLY A 298 -10.43 24.81 -7.12
N ALA A 299 -11.12 25.93 -6.92
CA ALA A 299 -12.58 26.06 -6.90
C ALA A 299 -13.28 25.51 -8.16
N SER A 300 -13.62 24.22 -8.18
CA SER A 300 -14.63 23.71 -9.11
C SER A 300 -16.01 23.99 -8.51
N VAL A 301 -16.53 25.17 -8.83
CA VAL A 301 -17.90 25.59 -8.51
C VAL A 301 -18.84 24.82 -9.43
N GLY A 302 -19.25 23.61 -9.05
CA GLY A 302 -20.17 22.78 -9.81
C GLY A 302 -21.13 22.03 -8.90
N HIS A 303 -22.33 22.58 -8.71
CA HIS A 303 -23.43 21.92 -8.01
C HIS A 303 -23.94 20.73 -8.83
N GLY A 304 -23.42 19.53 -8.57
CA GLY A 304 -23.99 18.30 -9.09
C GLY A 304 -23.33 17.10 -8.46
N GLY A 305 -24.05 16.36 -7.61
CA GLY A 305 -23.59 15.14 -6.92
C GLY A 305 -23.35 13.94 -7.84
N GLY A 306 -22.79 14.15 -9.03
CA GLY A 306 -22.34 13.08 -9.92
C GLY A 306 -21.16 12.35 -9.30
N LYS A 307 -21.09 11.02 -9.51
CA LYS A 307 -19.89 10.25 -9.23
C LYS A 307 -18.74 10.90 -9.98
N SER A 308 -17.72 11.38 -9.26
CA SER A 308 -16.48 11.83 -9.90
C SER A 308 -15.97 10.64 -10.72
N GLU A 309 -15.65 10.88 -11.99
CA GLU A 309 -14.96 9.93 -12.85
C GLU A 309 -13.47 10.32 -12.90
N LEU A 310 -12.60 9.33 -13.10
CA LEU A 310 -11.18 9.60 -13.30
C LEU A 310 -11.01 10.35 -14.62
N ASP A 311 -10.43 11.55 -14.54
CA ASP A 311 -10.00 12.28 -15.72
C ASP A 311 -8.66 11.72 -16.21
N THR A 312 -8.73 10.89 -17.26
CA THR A 312 -7.56 10.30 -17.92
C THR A 312 -6.93 11.23 -18.96
N THR A 313 -7.41 12.47 -19.10
CA THR A 313 -6.76 13.43 -19.99
C THR A 313 -5.35 13.73 -19.49
N ARG A 314 -4.41 13.66 -20.44
CA ARG A 314 -2.98 13.92 -20.17
C ARG A 314 -2.79 15.37 -19.79
N LEU A 315 -1.81 15.64 -18.92
CA LEU A 315 -1.42 17.03 -18.66
C LEU A 315 -0.90 17.68 -19.95
N PRO A 316 -1.04 19.01 -20.10
CA PRO A 316 -0.56 19.72 -21.29
C PRO A 316 0.93 19.47 -21.53
N ALA A 317 1.30 19.17 -22.78
CA ALA A 317 2.67 18.86 -23.21
C ALA A 317 3.27 17.54 -22.68
N GLU A 318 2.49 16.70 -22.01
CA GLU A 318 2.94 15.37 -21.61
C GLU A 318 2.82 14.34 -22.73
N GLU A 319 3.88 13.56 -22.90
CA GLU A 319 3.92 12.41 -23.79
C GLU A 319 3.83 11.12 -22.99
N THR A 320 3.40 10.06 -23.66
CA THR A 320 3.44 8.72 -23.07
C THR A 320 4.84 8.15 -23.18
N HIS A 321 5.35 7.57 -22.10
CA HIS A 321 6.67 6.97 -22.05
C HIS A 321 6.63 5.50 -21.65
N ALA A 322 7.66 4.74 -22.04
CA ALA A 322 7.86 3.36 -21.58
C ALA A 322 8.47 3.27 -20.17
N TYR A 323 9.04 4.38 -19.67
CA TYR A 323 9.76 4.44 -18.40
C TYR A 323 9.22 5.56 -17.52
N LEU A 324 8.91 5.24 -16.27
CA LEU A 324 8.31 6.18 -15.32
C LEU A 324 9.24 7.37 -15.07
N LEU A 325 10.54 7.13 -14.92
CA LEU A 325 11.50 8.22 -14.70
C LEU A 325 11.53 9.23 -15.86
N LYS A 326 11.32 8.79 -17.11
CA LYS A 326 11.27 9.71 -18.27
C LYS A 326 10.01 10.57 -18.24
N CYS A 327 8.88 9.96 -17.93
CA CYS A 327 7.61 10.65 -17.69
C CYS A 327 7.75 11.73 -16.60
N LEU A 328 8.37 11.39 -15.47
CA LEU A 328 8.56 12.34 -14.38
C LEU A 328 9.57 13.45 -14.71
N SER A 329 10.64 13.13 -15.45
CA SER A 329 11.72 14.09 -15.75
C SER A 329 11.27 15.37 -16.48
N MET A 330 10.12 15.34 -17.16
CA MET A 330 9.56 16.50 -17.86
C MET A 330 9.06 17.60 -16.92
N THR A 331 8.65 17.22 -15.71
CA THR A 331 8.04 18.13 -14.74
C THR A 331 8.77 18.11 -13.39
N SER A 332 9.99 17.58 -13.42
CA SER A 332 10.84 17.36 -12.26
C SER A 332 12.10 18.19 -12.32
N CYS A 333 12.68 18.50 -11.17
CA CYS A 333 14.00 19.09 -11.09
C CYS A 333 15.09 18.10 -11.54
N ALA A 334 16.18 18.64 -12.05
CA ALA A 334 17.33 17.84 -12.50
C ALA A 334 17.91 17.00 -11.35
N GLU A 335 17.90 17.53 -10.13
CA GLU A 335 18.41 16.87 -8.93
C GLU A 335 17.61 15.61 -8.56
N ALA A 336 16.28 15.67 -8.57
CA ALA A 336 15.43 14.51 -8.31
C ALA A 336 15.67 13.41 -9.37
N THR A 337 15.81 13.82 -10.63
CA THR A 337 16.10 12.90 -11.74
C THR A 337 17.47 12.25 -11.57
N GLU A 338 18.51 13.01 -11.24
CA GLU A 338 19.86 12.51 -10.99
C GLU A 338 19.89 11.53 -9.81
N ARG A 339 19.21 11.85 -8.71
CA ARG A 339 19.11 10.96 -7.54
C ARG A 339 18.44 9.63 -7.85
N ALA A 340 17.35 9.65 -8.62
CA ALA A 340 16.70 8.43 -9.09
C ALA A 340 17.68 7.57 -9.93
N GLN A 341 18.44 8.20 -10.84
CA GLN A 341 19.43 7.50 -11.68
C GLN A 341 20.60 6.92 -10.87
N GLN A 342 21.07 7.66 -9.86
CA GLN A 342 22.17 7.27 -8.99
C GLN A 342 21.76 6.24 -7.92
N SER A 343 20.46 5.92 -7.82
CA SER A 343 19.97 4.95 -6.85
C SER A 343 20.65 3.58 -7.02
N CYS A 344 21.22 3.07 -5.93
CA CYS A 344 21.97 1.83 -5.96
C CYS A 344 21.05 0.65 -6.32
N CYS A 345 21.56 -0.29 -7.11
CA CYS A 345 20.76 -1.43 -7.60
C CYS A 345 20.25 -2.33 -6.45
N ARG A 346 20.97 -2.36 -5.32
CA ARG A 346 20.60 -3.09 -4.10
C ARG A 346 19.33 -2.51 -3.47
N PHE A 347 19.24 -1.19 -3.32
CA PHE A 347 18.06 -0.49 -2.82
C PHE A 347 16.85 -0.71 -3.73
N ARG A 348 17.03 -0.49 -5.05
CA ARG A 348 15.96 -0.71 -6.04
C ARG A 348 15.40 -2.13 -5.96
N LYS A 349 16.27 -3.14 -5.87
CA LYS A 349 15.85 -4.54 -5.71
C LYS A 349 15.07 -4.79 -4.41
N ALA A 350 15.46 -4.18 -3.29
CA ALA A 350 14.74 -4.34 -2.03
C ALA A 350 13.35 -3.71 -2.07
N VAL A 351 13.23 -2.50 -2.63
CA VAL A 351 11.94 -1.83 -2.86
C VAL A 351 11.07 -2.68 -3.80
N GLU A 352 11.61 -3.10 -4.95
CA GLU A 352 10.91 -3.95 -5.93
C GLU A 352 10.41 -5.26 -5.29
N GLN A 353 11.23 -5.91 -4.48
CA GLN A 353 10.85 -7.14 -3.76
C GLN A 353 9.73 -6.89 -2.76
N LEU A 354 9.81 -5.82 -1.97
CA LEU A 354 8.74 -5.48 -1.03
C LEU A 354 7.43 -5.22 -1.76
N LEU A 355 7.44 -4.38 -2.80
CA LEU A 355 6.25 -4.07 -3.61
C LEU A 355 5.67 -5.33 -4.27
N ARG A 356 6.51 -6.25 -4.75
CA ARG A 356 6.05 -7.53 -5.31
C ARG A 356 5.43 -8.45 -4.28
N ILE A 357 5.99 -8.52 -3.07
CA ILE A 357 5.46 -9.38 -2.02
C ILE A 357 4.15 -8.81 -1.49
N THR A 358 4.09 -7.50 -1.27
CA THR A 358 2.90 -6.84 -0.70
C THR A 358 1.83 -6.53 -1.71
N ARG A 359 2.15 -6.46 -3.01
CA ARG A 359 1.22 -6.22 -4.12
C ARG A 359 0.28 -5.03 -3.89
N PRO A 360 0.81 -3.85 -3.52
CA PRO A 360 -0.03 -2.72 -3.15
C PRO A 360 -0.89 -2.25 -4.33
N PHE A 361 -0.45 -2.42 -5.59
CA PHE A 361 -1.21 -2.04 -6.78
C PHE A 361 -2.43 -2.94 -7.06
N SER A 362 -2.41 -4.21 -6.65
CA SER A 362 -3.58 -5.09 -6.80
C SER A 362 -4.54 -5.00 -5.62
N PHE A 363 -4.02 -4.71 -4.43
CA PHE A 363 -4.78 -4.80 -3.18
C PHE A 363 -5.08 -3.45 -2.52
N SER A 364 -4.98 -2.32 -3.24
CA SER A 364 -5.35 -0.97 -2.77
C SER A 364 -6.46 -0.31 -3.58
#